data_AF-A0A961Q1I5-F1
#
_entry.id   AF-A0A961Q1I5-F1
#
_cell.length_a   1.000
_cell.length_b   1.000
_cell.length_c   1.000
_cell.angle_alpha   90.00
_cell.angle_beta   90.00
_cell.angle_gamma   90.00
#
_symmetry.space_group_name_H-M   'P 1'
#
loop_
_entity.id
_entity.type
_entity.pdbx_description
1 polymer ?
#
loop_
_entity_poly.entity_id
_entity_poly.type
_entity_poly.pdbx_seq_one_letter_code
_entity_poly.pdbx_strand_id
1 'polypeptide(L)'
;MTRQLFVTVSALAMLGGAALAQEGNPFEGDVTLDTRIGELSFESGSPTPQTVQKLYDEMDFQRASQAYLWGIPAVGINEWRKAQTDVFKSKNGEMLSYLDFDEKLGILTPNFTTPYIIAVIDLRESGPIVVEIPPGQMAGMIMDVWQRVLADLGVVGPDAGKGGKYLILPP
;
A
#
# COMPACT_ATOMS: atom_id res chain seq x y z
N MET A 1 40.18 -35.23 -1.69
CA MET A 1 40.17 -34.02 -0.84
C MET A 1 41.35 -33.16 -1.25
N THR A 2 41.17 -32.32 -2.27
CA THR A 2 42.15 -31.31 -2.68
C THR A 2 41.41 -30.29 -3.54
N ARG A 3 40.80 -29.28 -2.89
CA ARG A 3 40.24 -28.12 -3.58
C ARG A 3 41.43 -27.24 -4.00
N GLN A 4 41.70 -27.14 -5.30
CA GLN A 4 42.59 -26.10 -5.80
C GLN A 4 41.83 -24.78 -5.83
N LEU A 5 42.19 -23.87 -4.92
CA LEU A 5 41.78 -22.47 -4.97
C LEU A 5 42.62 -21.79 -6.05
N PHE A 6 42.01 -21.46 -7.19
CA PHE A 6 42.59 -20.50 -8.13
C PHE A 6 42.02 -19.12 -7.82
N VAL A 7 42.90 -18.20 -7.42
CA VAL A 7 42.59 -16.77 -7.28
C VAL A 7 43.20 -16.07 -8.48
N THR A 8 42.35 -15.58 -9.38
CA THR A 8 42.78 -14.73 -10.49
C THR A 8 42.67 -13.28 -10.04
N VAL A 9 43.82 -12.62 -9.83
CA VAL A 9 43.86 -11.15 -9.69
C VAL A 9 44.13 -10.59 -11.08
N SER A 10 43.07 -10.12 -11.73
CA SER A 10 43.19 -9.40 -13.00
C SER A 10 43.22 -7.91 -12.69
N ALA A 11 44.42 -7.31 -12.69
CA ALA A 11 44.56 -5.86 -12.72
C ALA A 11 44.46 -5.40 -14.18
N LEU A 12 43.31 -4.87 -14.57
CA LEU A 12 43.13 -4.24 -15.87
C LEU A 12 43.42 -2.74 -15.73
N ALA A 13 44.67 -2.36 -15.97
CA ALA A 13 45.03 -0.97 -16.21
C ALA A 13 44.68 -0.62 -17.66
N MET A 14 43.46 -0.12 -17.89
CA MET A 14 43.16 0.62 -19.12
C MET A 14 43.32 2.11 -18.87
N LEU A 15 44.52 2.60 -19.21
CA LEU A 15 44.76 3.99 -19.57
C LEU A 15 44.02 4.26 -20.89
N GLY A 16 42.80 4.75 -20.78
CA GLY A 16 42.01 5.23 -21.90
C GLY A 16 41.14 6.36 -21.39
N GLY A 17 41.57 7.60 -21.59
CA GLY A 17 40.87 8.80 -21.18
C GLY A 17 39.53 8.92 -21.87
N ALA A 18 38.49 8.38 -21.25
CA ALA A 18 37.23 9.10 -21.16
C ALA A 18 37.37 9.98 -19.92
N ALA A 19 37.58 11.28 -20.13
CA ALA A 19 37.27 12.24 -19.09
C ALA A 19 35.79 12.01 -18.74
N LEU A 20 35.52 11.29 -17.65
CA LEU A 20 34.33 11.58 -16.88
C LEU A 20 34.47 13.06 -16.59
N ALA A 21 33.63 13.89 -17.22
CA ALA A 21 33.57 15.29 -16.88
C ALA A 21 33.45 15.33 -15.36
N GLN A 22 34.50 15.81 -14.71
CA GLN A 22 34.48 16.08 -13.29
C GLN A 22 33.57 17.31 -13.20
N GLU A 23 32.25 17.07 -13.21
CA GLU A 23 31.30 18.10 -12.80
C GLU A 23 31.81 18.62 -11.48
N GLY A 24 32.02 19.94 -11.44
CA GLY A 24 32.84 20.62 -10.45
C GLY A 24 32.57 20.05 -9.06
N ASN A 25 33.64 19.71 -8.35
CA ASN A 25 33.55 19.31 -6.96
C ASN A 25 32.68 20.35 -6.23
N PRO A 26 31.45 20.00 -5.77
CA PRO A 26 30.55 20.99 -5.20
C PRO A 26 31.14 21.62 -3.94
N PHE A 27 32.15 20.99 -3.34
CA PHE A 27 32.90 21.47 -2.18
C PHE A 27 33.99 22.52 -2.54
N GLU A 28 34.24 22.79 -3.82
CA GLU A 28 35.22 23.77 -4.28
C GLU A 28 34.53 24.82 -5.18
N GLY A 29 34.09 25.92 -4.55
CA GLY A 29 33.51 27.06 -5.25
C GLY A 29 32.01 26.93 -5.54
N ASP A 30 31.51 27.81 -6.40
CA ASP A 30 30.09 27.85 -6.77
C ASP A 30 29.85 26.90 -7.96
N VAL A 31 28.94 25.95 -7.80
CA VAL A 31 28.65 24.90 -8.78
C VAL A 31 27.16 24.77 -8.98
N THR A 32 26.72 24.65 -10.23
CA THR A 32 25.35 24.26 -10.59
C THR A 32 25.38 22.91 -11.28
N LEU A 33 24.60 21.97 -10.75
CA LEU A 33 24.43 20.63 -11.30
C LEU A 33 23.09 20.54 -12.02
N ASP A 34 23.08 20.06 -13.26
CA ASP A 34 21.83 19.76 -13.97
C ASP A 34 21.37 18.34 -13.61
N THR A 35 20.11 18.21 -13.18
CA THR A 35 19.57 16.93 -12.69
C THR A 35 18.17 16.70 -13.23
N ARG A 36 17.64 15.48 -13.04
CA ARG A 36 16.26 15.15 -13.46
C ARG A 36 15.18 16.00 -12.76
N ILE A 37 15.49 16.62 -11.63
CA ILE A 37 14.59 17.51 -10.90
C ILE A 37 14.88 18.98 -11.25
N GLY A 38 15.70 19.21 -12.29
CA GLY A 38 16.24 20.49 -12.73
C GLY A 38 17.53 20.88 -12.02
N GLU A 39 17.99 22.11 -12.26
CA GLU A 39 19.25 22.62 -11.73
C GLU A 39 19.28 22.71 -10.19
N LEU A 40 20.44 22.37 -9.62
CA LEU A 40 20.76 22.48 -8.19
C LEU A 40 22.07 23.27 -8.04
N SER A 41 21.99 24.44 -7.40
CA SER A 41 23.14 25.31 -7.18
C SER A 41 23.70 25.21 -5.76
N PHE A 42 25.01 25.27 -5.66
CA PHE A 42 25.81 25.19 -4.45
C PHE A 42 26.77 26.37 -4.41
N GLU A 43 26.91 26.99 -3.24
CA GLU A 43 27.88 28.04 -2.95
C GLU A 43 28.86 27.51 -1.89
N SER A 44 30.14 27.40 -2.26
CA SER A 44 31.21 26.92 -1.36
C SER A 44 30.87 25.61 -0.64
N GLY A 45 30.34 24.61 -1.34
CA GLY A 45 29.95 23.32 -0.73
C GLY A 45 28.56 23.26 -0.14
N SER A 46 27.87 24.39 0.03
CA SER A 46 26.54 24.43 0.65
C SER A 46 25.44 24.66 -0.39
N PRO A 47 24.32 23.94 -0.36
CA PRO A 47 23.20 24.23 -1.26
C PRO A 47 22.65 25.64 -0.99
N THR A 48 22.33 26.37 -2.06
CA THR A 48 21.66 27.68 -1.91
C THR A 48 20.29 27.52 -1.24
N PRO A 49 19.72 28.56 -0.62
CA PRO A 49 18.37 28.49 -0.04
C PRO A 49 17.30 27.99 -1.03
N GLN A 50 17.43 28.34 -2.32
CA GLN A 50 16.56 27.89 -3.39
C GLN A 50 16.73 26.38 -3.67
N THR A 51 17.97 25.90 -3.72
CA THR A 51 18.27 24.46 -3.85
C THR A 51 17.73 23.69 -2.65
N VAL A 52 17.89 24.21 -1.43
CA VAL A 52 17.34 23.59 -0.21
C VAL A 52 15.83 23.45 -0.31
N GLN A 53 15.11 24.53 -0.63
CA GLN A 53 13.65 24.49 -0.78
C GLN A 53 13.23 23.47 -1.84
N LYS A 54 13.86 23.51 -3.01
CA LYS A 54 13.59 22.59 -4.11
C LYS A 54 13.81 21.13 -3.74
N LEU A 55 14.86 20.82 -2.97
CA LEU A 55 15.11 19.46 -2.48
C LEU A 55 14.06 19.01 -1.47
N TYR A 56 13.58 19.90 -0.59
CA TYR A 56 12.47 19.58 0.31
C TYR A 56 11.15 19.36 -0.44
N ASP A 57 10.83 20.22 -1.40
CA ASP A 57 9.63 20.08 -2.24
C ASP A 57 9.65 18.76 -3.03
N GLU A 58 10.78 18.43 -3.64
CA GLU A 58 10.96 17.16 -4.35
C GLU A 58 10.87 15.95 -3.43
N MET A 59 11.45 16.04 -2.23
CA MET A 59 11.37 14.97 -1.23
C MET A 59 9.92 14.72 -0.81
N ASP A 60 9.14 15.79 -0.59
CA ASP A 60 7.73 15.68 -0.23
C ASP A 60 6.90 15.15 -1.40
N PHE A 61 7.18 15.57 -2.64
CA PHE A 61 6.55 15.03 -3.85
C PHE A 61 6.79 13.52 -4.00
N GLN A 62 8.03 13.07 -3.86
CA GLN A 62 8.37 11.65 -3.94
C GLN A 62 7.69 10.84 -2.84
N ARG A 63 7.71 11.34 -1.61
CA ARG A 63 7.05 10.69 -0.46
C ARG A 63 5.54 10.60 -0.66
N ALA A 64 4.90 11.67 -1.11
CA ALA A 64 3.46 11.68 -1.41
C ALA A 64 3.11 10.66 -2.49
N SER A 65 3.91 10.59 -3.56
CA SER A 65 3.73 9.61 -4.64
C SER A 65 3.82 8.16 -4.14
N GLN A 66 4.79 7.85 -3.27
CA GLN A 66 4.91 6.52 -2.68
C GLN A 66 3.79 6.22 -1.67
N ALA A 67 3.41 7.21 -0.86
CA ALA A 67 2.31 7.08 0.09
C ALA A 67 0.97 6.82 -0.61
N TYR A 68 0.74 7.41 -1.78
CA TYR A 68 -0.43 7.14 -2.61
C TYR A 68 -0.53 5.66 -2.97
N LEU A 69 0.55 5.09 -3.52
CA LEU A 69 0.59 3.67 -3.90
C LEU A 69 0.43 2.75 -2.69
N TRP A 70 1.14 3.06 -1.60
CA TRP A 70 1.04 2.32 -0.35
C TRP A 70 -0.39 2.32 0.22
N GLY A 71 -1.08 3.46 0.11
CA GLY A 71 -2.41 3.66 0.68
C GLY A 71 -3.57 3.03 -0.11
N ILE A 72 -3.36 2.52 -1.33
CA ILE A 72 -4.44 2.05 -2.22
C ILE A 72 -5.42 1.09 -1.50
N PRO A 73 -4.99 0.02 -0.81
CA PRO A 73 -5.92 -0.93 -0.20
C PRO A 73 -6.76 -0.29 0.90
N ALA A 74 -6.12 0.50 1.77
CA ALA A 74 -6.75 1.13 2.92
C ALA A 74 -7.73 2.24 2.53
N VAL A 75 -7.37 3.05 1.52
CA VAL A 75 -8.28 4.04 0.96
C VAL A 75 -9.50 3.35 0.36
N GLY A 76 -9.33 2.25 -0.37
CA GLY A 76 -10.45 1.48 -0.92
C GLY A 76 -11.46 1.03 0.15
N ILE A 77 -10.98 0.44 1.25
CA ILE A 77 -11.85 0.01 2.36
C ILE A 77 -12.47 1.21 3.09
N ASN A 78 -11.73 2.29 3.29
CA ASN A 78 -12.25 3.50 3.94
C ASN A 78 -13.35 4.18 3.11
N GLU A 79 -13.17 4.29 1.78
CA GLU A 79 -14.19 4.85 0.90
C GLU A 79 -15.41 3.93 0.79
N TRP A 80 -15.23 2.61 0.86
CA TRP A 80 -16.38 1.69 0.95
C TRP A 80 -17.14 1.90 2.28
N ARG A 81 -16.45 1.99 3.42
CA ARG A 81 -17.08 2.33 4.71
C ARG A 81 -17.87 3.63 4.62
N LYS A 82 -17.28 4.68 4.05
CA LYS A 82 -17.98 5.96 3.83
C LYS A 82 -19.21 5.77 2.96
N ALA A 83 -19.12 5.04 1.85
CA ALA A 83 -20.28 4.77 1.00
C ALA A 83 -21.38 4.01 1.74
N GLN A 84 -21.05 3.04 2.60
CA GLN A 84 -22.02 2.36 3.45
C GLN A 84 -22.77 3.35 4.36
N THR A 85 -22.05 4.28 4.99
CA THR A 85 -22.65 5.31 5.87
C THR A 85 -23.38 6.41 5.09
N ASP A 86 -22.84 6.89 3.97
CA ASP A 86 -23.34 8.07 3.28
C ASP A 86 -24.47 7.76 2.30
N VAL A 87 -24.43 6.58 1.66
CA VAL A 87 -25.46 6.15 0.70
C VAL A 87 -26.51 5.31 1.41
N PHE A 88 -26.09 4.24 2.08
CA PHE A 88 -27.01 3.27 2.71
C PHE A 88 -27.42 3.64 4.14
N LYS A 89 -26.81 4.69 4.71
CA LYS A 89 -27.07 5.16 6.09
C LYS A 89 -26.86 4.07 7.14
N SER A 90 -25.96 3.13 6.85
CA SER A 90 -25.64 2.05 7.77
C SER A 90 -24.87 2.53 8.98
N LYS A 91 -25.04 1.82 10.09
CA LYS A 91 -24.26 2.03 11.32
C LYS A 91 -23.00 1.17 11.30
N ASN A 92 -22.04 1.52 12.16
CA ASN A 92 -20.85 0.69 12.37
C ASN A 92 -21.26 -0.74 12.76
N GLY A 93 -20.73 -1.75 12.06
CA GLY A 93 -21.06 -3.16 12.31
C GLY A 93 -22.35 -3.67 11.65
N GLU A 94 -23.14 -2.81 11.01
CA GLU A 94 -24.35 -3.23 10.31
C GLU A 94 -24.01 -3.94 8.99
N MET A 95 -24.49 -5.17 8.83
CA MET A 95 -24.29 -5.95 7.61
C MET A 95 -25.25 -5.51 6.51
N LEU A 96 -24.70 -5.18 5.35
CA LEU A 96 -25.49 -4.80 4.17
C LEU A 96 -25.57 -5.96 3.18
N SER A 97 -26.78 -6.20 2.66
CA SER A 97 -27.00 -7.13 1.56
C SER A 97 -26.91 -6.40 0.22
N TYR A 98 -26.21 -7.02 -0.75
CA TYR A 98 -26.12 -6.54 -2.12
C TYR A 98 -26.57 -7.67 -3.06
N LEU A 99 -27.80 -7.56 -3.54
CA LEU A 99 -28.55 -8.62 -4.19
C LEU A 99 -28.67 -8.41 -5.70
N ASP A 100 -28.79 -7.17 -6.17
CA ASP A 100 -29.02 -6.85 -7.57
C ASP A 100 -27.90 -6.00 -8.23
N PHE A 101 -28.14 -5.56 -9.46
CA PHE A 101 -27.19 -4.78 -10.24
C PHE A 101 -26.94 -3.39 -9.65
N ASP A 102 -28.02 -2.68 -9.30
CA ASP A 102 -27.97 -1.29 -8.87
C ASP A 102 -27.26 -1.19 -7.51
N GLU A 103 -27.53 -2.14 -6.62
CA GLU A 103 -26.86 -2.23 -5.33
C GLU A 103 -25.36 -2.52 -5.47
N LYS A 104 -24.96 -3.36 -6.44
CA LYS A 104 -23.56 -3.76 -6.64
C LYS A 104 -22.75 -2.80 -7.50
N LEU A 105 -23.38 -1.84 -8.16
CA LEU A 105 -22.72 -0.96 -9.15
C LEU A 105 -21.51 -0.20 -8.57
N GLY A 106 -21.56 0.14 -7.27
CA GLY A 106 -20.47 0.84 -6.57
C GLY A 106 -19.32 -0.06 -6.09
N ILE A 107 -19.43 -1.38 -6.25
CA ILE A 107 -18.39 -2.32 -5.83
C ILE A 107 -17.37 -2.47 -6.96
N LEU A 108 -16.08 -2.41 -6.64
CA LEU A 108 -15.03 -2.61 -7.64
C LEU A 108 -15.01 -4.07 -8.11
N THR A 109 -15.13 -4.28 -9.42
CA THR A 109 -15.08 -5.60 -10.08
C THR A 109 -16.01 -6.65 -9.43
N PRO A 110 -17.32 -6.37 -9.24
CA PRO A 110 -18.19 -7.29 -8.55
C PRO A 110 -18.53 -8.48 -9.45
N ASN A 111 -18.75 -9.64 -8.85
CA ASN A 111 -19.47 -10.70 -9.53
C ASN A 111 -20.97 -10.38 -9.53
N PHE A 112 -21.62 -10.56 -10.66
CA PHE A 112 -23.04 -10.27 -10.78
C PHE A 112 -23.94 -11.39 -10.22
N THR A 113 -23.50 -12.65 -10.28
CA THR A 113 -24.35 -13.82 -10.04
C THR A 113 -24.57 -14.16 -8.56
N THR A 114 -23.58 -13.92 -7.70
CA THR A 114 -23.65 -14.34 -6.28
C THR A 114 -24.03 -13.16 -5.40
N PRO A 115 -25.09 -13.24 -4.56
CA PRO A 115 -25.44 -12.17 -3.63
C PRO A 115 -24.33 -11.97 -2.58
N TYR A 116 -24.15 -10.73 -2.11
CA TYR A 116 -23.14 -10.40 -1.11
C TYR A 116 -23.76 -9.94 0.20
N ILE A 117 -23.09 -10.27 1.31
CA ILE A 117 -23.30 -9.65 2.61
C ILE A 117 -21.95 -9.09 3.05
N ILE A 118 -21.87 -7.76 3.21
CA ILE A 118 -20.61 -7.07 3.49
C ILE A 118 -20.83 -6.03 4.59
N ALA A 119 -19.90 -5.98 5.54
CA ALA A 119 -19.80 -4.93 6.55
C ALA A 119 -18.35 -4.45 6.63
N VAL A 120 -18.16 -3.14 6.82
CA VAL A 120 -16.88 -2.58 7.25
C VAL A 120 -17.04 -2.10 8.70
N ILE A 121 -16.19 -2.59 9.59
CA ILE A 121 -16.38 -2.42 11.05
C ILE A 121 -15.17 -1.74 11.67
N ASP A 122 -15.40 -0.64 12.38
CA ASP A 122 -14.43 0.00 13.24
C ASP A 122 -14.49 -0.58 14.67
N LEU A 123 -13.52 -1.42 14.99
CA LEU A 123 -13.43 -2.10 16.29
C LEU A 123 -13.09 -1.16 17.45
N ARG A 124 -12.62 0.06 17.18
CA ARG A 124 -12.41 1.07 18.23
C ARG A 124 -13.74 1.60 18.76
N GLU A 125 -14.74 1.67 17.89
CA GLU A 125 -16.10 2.10 18.23
C GLU A 125 -16.94 0.94 18.78
N SER A 126 -16.87 -0.24 18.14
CA SER A 126 -17.69 -1.39 18.56
C SER A 126 -17.13 -2.17 19.75
N GLY A 127 -15.82 -2.08 20.00
CA GLY A 127 -15.12 -3.05 20.84
C GLY A 127 -15.12 -4.45 20.20
N PRO A 128 -14.95 -5.52 20.99
CA PRO A 128 -15.05 -6.90 20.53
C PRO A 128 -16.41 -7.20 19.90
N ILE A 129 -16.39 -7.90 18.76
CA ILE A 129 -17.62 -8.31 18.05
C ILE A 129 -17.65 -9.81 17.80
N VAL A 130 -18.85 -10.35 17.67
CA VAL A 130 -19.06 -11.74 17.22
C VAL A 130 -19.76 -11.71 15.87
N VAL A 131 -19.13 -12.36 14.88
CA VAL A 131 -19.73 -12.63 13.59
C VAL A 131 -20.30 -14.05 13.62
N GLU A 132 -21.62 -14.17 13.58
CA GLU A 132 -22.32 -15.46 13.52
C GLU A 132 -22.59 -15.84 12.07
N ILE A 133 -22.03 -16.98 11.66
CA ILE A 133 -22.16 -17.53 10.33
C ILE A 133 -23.17 -18.68 10.38
N PRO A 134 -24.27 -18.63 9.60
CA PRO A 134 -25.20 -19.75 9.54
C PRO A 134 -24.62 -20.93 8.74
N PRO A 135 -25.09 -22.17 8.97
CA PRO A 135 -24.77 -23.28 8.09
C PRO A 135 -25.23 -22.99 6.66
N GLY A 136 -24.39 -23.28 5.67
CA GLY A 136 -24.72 -23.03 4.26
C GLY A 136 -23.52 -23.03 3.33
N GLN A 137 -23.84 -22.93 2.03
CA GLN A 137 -22.85 -22.81 0.97
C GLN A 137 -22.51 -21.33 0.77
N MET A 138 -21.67 -20.81 1.65
CA MET A 138 -21.10 -19.47 1.50
C MET A 138 -19.59 -19.52 1.39
N ALA A 139 -19.01 -18.48 0.80
CA ALA A 139 -17.59 -18.22 0.77
C ALA A 139 -17.38 -16.75 1.12
N GLY A 140 -16.38 -16.47 1.95
CA GLY A 140 -16.04 -15.12 2.34
C GLY A 140 -14.78 -15.11 3.20
N MET A 141 -14.46 -13.94 3.73
CA MET A 141 -13.27 -13.73 4.54
C MET A 141 -13.47 -12.57 5.51
N ILE A 142 -12.72 -12.58 6.59
CA ILE A 142 -12.48 -11.44 7.47
C ILE A 142 -11.14 -10.84 7.05
N MET A 143 -11.12 -9.54 6.78
CA MET A 143 -9.91 -8.82 6.40
C MET A 143 -9.68 -7.61 7.30
N ASP A 144 -8.43 -7.18 7.40
CA ASP A 144 -8.12 -5.87 7.95
C ASP A 144 -8.20 -4.74 6.90
N VAL A 145 -7.93 -3.50 7.32
CA VAL A 145 -7.99 -2.32 6.44
C VAL A 145 -7.01 -2.39 5.26
N TRP A 146 -5.93 -3.17 5.38
CA TRP A 146 -4.95 -3.39 4.31
C TRP A 146 -5.35 -4.54 3.38
N GLN A 147 -6.57 -5.08 3.53
CA GLN A 147 -7.09 -6.23 2.80
C GLN A 147 -6.27 -7.51 3.02
N ARG A 148 -5.60 -7.64 4.17
CA ARG A 148 -4.95 -8.89 4.56
C ARG A 148 -6.01 -9.82 5.15
N VAL A 149 -6.04 -11.06 4.69
CA VAL A 149 -6.98 -12.08 5.18
C VAL A 149 -6.56 -12.51 6.58
N LEU A 150 -7.49 -12.38 7.53
CA LEU A 150 -7.34 -12.84 8.92
C LEU A 150 -7.93 -14.23 9.12
N ALA A 151 -9.07 -14.51 8.47
CA ALA A 151 -9.71 -15.81 8.46
C ALA A 151 -10.64 -15.94 7.24
N ASP A 152 -10.71 -17.14 6.67
CA ASP A 152 -11.73 -17.49 5.68
C ASP A 152 -13.04 -17.88 6.38
N LEU A 153 -14.18 -17.72 5.69
CA LEU A 153 -15.53 -18.01 6.18
C LEU A 153 -16.25 -18.97 5.23
N GLY A 154 -17.15 -19.78 5.78
CA GLY A 154 -18.00 -20.69 5.03
C GLY A 154 -17.28 -21.98 4.64
N VAL A 155 -17.52 -22.45 3.41
CA VAL A 155 -17.07 -23.77 2.93
C VAL A 155 -15.56 -23.96 3.04
N VAL A 156 -14.78 -22.89 2.82
CA VAL A 156 -13.31 -22.91 2.86
C VAL A 156 -12.74 -22.42 4.20
N GLY A 157 -13.59 -21.90 5.08
CA GLY A 157 -13.21 -21.41 6.41
C GLY A 157 -13.18 -22.50 7.48
N PRO A 158 -12.77 -22.17 8.71
CA PRO A 158 -12.79 -23.09 9.85
C PRO A 158 -14.17 -23.70 10.15
N ASP A 159 -15.26 -23.01 9.82
CA ASP A 159 -16.63 -23.53 9.98
C ASP A 159 -17.01 -24.61 8.94
N ALA A 160 -16.26 -24.74 7.84
CA ALA A 160 -16.47 -25.72 6.77
C ALA A 160 -17.93 -25.77 6.25
N GLY A 161 -18.60 -24.62 6.20
CA GLY A 161 -19.99 -24.48 5.77
C GLY A 161 -21.04 -24.99 6.77
N LYS A 162 -20.61 -25.41 7.97
CA LYS A 162 -21.49 -25.88 9.05
C LYS A 162 -21.98 -24.74 9.95
N GLY A 163 -21.54 -23.52 9.68
CA GLY A 163 -21.81 -22.36 10.53
C GLY A 163 -20.92 -22.32 11.76
N GLY A 164 -20.80 -21.14 12.36
CA GLY A 164 -19.88 -20.91 13.46
C GLY A 164 -19.96 -19.50 14.01
N LYS A 165 -19.21 -19.24 15.08
CA LYS A 165 -19.08 -17.90 15.68
C LYS A 165 -17.62 -17.50 15.65
N TYR A 166 -17.36 -16.30 15.13
CA TYR A 166 -16.03 -15.72 15.05
C TYR A 166 -15.97 -14.51 15.97
N LEU A 167 -15.19 -14.62 17.05
CA LEU A 167 -14.89 -13.49 17.94
C LEU A 167 -13.74 -12.69 17.35
N ILE A 168 -13.99 -11.42 17.03
CA ILE A 168 -12.99 -10.49 16.51
C ILE A 168 -12.69 -9.49 17.62
N LEU A 169 -11.40 -9.39 17.98
CA LEU A 169 -10.93 -8.51 19.04
C LEU A 169 -10.29 -7.25 18.44
N PRO A 170 -10.40 -6.09 19.11
CA PRO A 170 -9.56 -4.93 18.82
C PRO A 170 -8.06 -5.29 18.93
N PRO A 171 -7.18 -4.59 18.20
CA PRO A 171 -5.73 -4.83 18.22
C PRO A 171 -5.08 -4.54 19.58
#